data_AF-A0A9D9YYP7-F1
#
_entry.id   AF-A0A9D9YYP7-F1
#
_cell.length_a   1.000
_cell.length_b   1.000
_cell.length_c   1.000
_cell.angle_alpha   90.00
_cell.angle_beta   90.00
_cell.angle_gamma   90.00
#
_symmetry.space_group_name_H-M   'P 1'
#
loop_
_entity.id
_entity.type
_entity.pdbx_description
1 polymer ?
#
loop_
_entity_poly.entity_id
_entity_poly.type
_entity_poly.pdbx_seq_one_letter_code
_entity_poly.pdbx_strand_id
1 'polypeptide(L)'
;MPFNHITDVQVFIKKISIILKPYNCFLAGDSALYLLNRKIPQYFQFITDAEIHELYKRFDKIYHVNLTPFSFACFFEDQLLFFLKVNKERGFDLLESFNKYYLYNKSVFLLPILYDPLKRTFKNINLFHYDIFKENKAICIKQSNLSYYSRYAYFLSEKNKSESGENLLCTNNQYEKQEKIEIDEILEHSFLASWLNACLDDRQIIPFPNISELFFTFTSYESKKLIDIMSEEGILIKFFPMLKICKQHNQTKEYHPEGTLYDHLIFTLKALETKDFSVMMAALLHDVGKVQAYQAKSRENKPKYPNHANLSLQIIRKTLKAISEELPFFNDFYGKTTFLIENHMYIAFLPVIDESKKNDILKSPYLNDLLKLLKADIKASTDDLSNYQKIASYVQRNISLPLRN
;
A
#
# COMPACT_ATOMS: atom_id res chain seq x y z
N MET A 1 6.71 16.24 1.26
CA MET A 1 6.27 16.07 -0.15
C MET A 1 6.82 14.76 -0.72
N PRO A 2 6.14 14.06 -1.65
CA PRO A 2 6.74 12.90 -2.30
C PRO A 2 8.02 13.31 -3.02
N PHE A 3 9.04 12.47 -2.96
CA PHE A 3 10.24 12.68 -3.75
C PHE A 3 9.91 12.64 -5.24
N ASN A 4 10.53 13.52 -6.03
CA ASN A 4 10.33 13.55 -7.49
C ASN A 4 11.43 12.74 -8.21
N HIS A 5 12.61 12.62 -7.59
CA HIS A 5 13.74 11.90 -8.15
C HIS A 5 14.33 10.91 -7.15
N ILE A 6 14.82 9.77 -7.67
CA ILE A 6 15.48 8.73 -6.85
C ILE A 6 16.74 9.25 -6.14
N THR A 7 17.39 10.28 -6.71
CA THR A 7 18.53 10.97 -6.09
C THR A 7 18.15 11.64 -4.77
N ASP A 8 16.93 12.20 -4.68
CA ASP A 8 16.44 12.81 -3.45
C ASP A 8 16.28 11.76 -2.35
N VAL A 9 15.87 10.55 -2.74
CA VAL A 9 15.76 9.39 -1.84
C VAL A 9 17.12 8.97 -1.30
N GLN A 10 18.16 8.96 -2.13
CA GLN A 10 19.53 8.63 -1.67
C GLN A 10 20.05 9.65 -0.66
N VAL A 11 19.83 10.95 -0.92
CA VAL A 11 20.17 12.03 0.02
C VAL A 11 19.40 11.85 1.33
N PHE A 12 18.12 11.53 1.26
CA PHE A 12 17.28 11.26 2.42
C PHE A 12 17.79 10.07 3.25
N ILE A 13 18.09 8.94 2.62
CA ILE A 13 18.62 7.75 3.30
C ILE A 13 19.95 8.07 3.99
N LYS A 14 20.80 8.92 3.39
CA LYS A 14 22.05 9.37 4.00
C LYS A 14 21.84 10.22 5.24
N LYS A 15 20.81 11.07 5.29
CA LYS A 15 20.44 11.81 6.51
C LYS A 15 20.01 10.84 7.61
N ILE A 16 19.16 9.86 7.27
CA ILE A 16 18.72 8.83 8.22
C ILE A 16 19.91 8.00 8.75
N SER A 17 20.85 7.60 7.89
CA SER A 17 22.03 6.86 8.33
C SER A 17 22.91 7.67 9.29
N ILE A 18 23.02 8.98 9.11
CA ILE A 18 23.72 9.85 10.08
C ILE A 18 23.02 9.85 11.44
N ILE A 19 21.68 10.00 11.45
CA ILE A 19 20.86 10.01 12.67
C ILE A 19 20.98 8.69 13.45
N LEU A 20 21.01 7.57 12.71
CA LEU A 20 21.01 6.21 13.26
C LEU A 20 22.40 5.58 13.35
N LYS A 21 23.48 6.33 13.07
CA LYS A 21 24.88 5.86 13.08
C LYS A 21 25.30 5.01 14.28
N PRO A 22 24.80 5.25 15.51
CA PRO A 22 25.14 4.40 16.66
C PRO A 22 24.53 2.99 16.63
N TYR A 23 23.56 2.73 15.76
CA TYR A 23 22.74 1.52 15.74
C TYR A 23 22.92 0.75 14.44
N ASN A 24 22.70 -0.56 14.49
CA ASN A 24 22.52 -1.33 13.28
C ASN A 24 21.13 -1.00 12.72
N CYS A 25 21.09 -0.61 11.45
CA CYS A 25 19.86 -0.25 10.78
C CYS A 25 19.91 -0.69 9.32
N PHE A 26 18.82 -1.30 8.86
CA PHE A 26 18.67 -1.77 7.49
C PHE A 26 17.34 -1.27 6.96
N LEU A 27 17.31 -0.81 5.71
CA LEU A 27 16.05 -0.63 5.01
C LEU A 27 15.55 -2.01 4.57
N ALA A 28 14.26 -2.28 4.71
CA ALA A 28 13.66 -3.60 4.54
C ALA A 28 12.28 -3.54 3.87
N GLY A 29 11.72 -4.72 3.60
CA GLY A 29 10.37 -4.88 3.09
C GLY A 29 10.16 -4.20 1.75
N ASP A 30 8.94 -3.69 1.53
CA ASP A 30 8.56 -3.04 0.27
C ASP A 30 9.45 -1.83 -0.05
N SER A 31 9.88 -1.08 0.96
CA SER A 31 10.72 0.09 0.71
C SER A 31 12.05 -0.28 0.06
N ALA A 32 12.67 -1.40 0.45
CA ALA A 32 13.86 -1.92 -0.22
C ALA A 32 13.54 -2.39 -1.65
N LEU A 33 12.39 -3.04 -1.85
CA LEU A 33 11.97 -3.53 -3.17
C LEU A 33 11.73 -2.40 -4.17
N TYR A 34 11.07 -1.32 -3.76
CA TYR A 34 10.88 -0.13 -4.59
C TYR A 34 12.23 0.43 -5.04
N LEU A 35 13.21 0.54 -4.14
CA LEU A 35 14.54 1.06 -4.49
C LEU A 35 15.31 0.14 -5.43
N LEU A 36 15.22 -1.18 -5.26
CA LEU A 36 15.82 -2.15 -6.19
C LEU A 36 15.26 -1.97 -7.61
N ASN A 37 13.99 -1.64 -7.73
CA ASN A 37 13.32 -1.33 -9.00
C ASN A 37 13.46 0.13 -9.45
N ARG A 38 14.34 0.91 -8.79
CA ARG A 38 14.56 2.35 -9.05
C ARG A 38 13.28 3.19 -8.95
N LYS A 39 12.35 2.79 -8.08
CA LYS A 39 11.11 3.51 -7.77
C LYS A 39 11.19 4.13 -6.38
N ILE A 40 10.38 5.16 -6.18
CA ILE A 40 10.29 5.90 -4.93
C ILE A 40 9.23 5.22 -4.05
N PRO A 41 9.57 4.74 -2.85
CA PRO A 41 8.60 4.11 -1.97
C PRO A 41 7.68 5.16 -1.33
N GLN A 42 6.46 4.75 -0.94
CA GLN A 42 5.49 5.62 -0.23
C GLN A 42 5.89 5.87 1.23
N TYR A 43 6.66 4.96 1.80
CA TYR A 43 7.19 5.01 3.16
C TYR A 43 8.52 4.26 3.19
N PHE A 44 9.33 4.50 4.20
CA PHE A 44 10.58 3.76 4.41
C PHE A 44 10.41 2.84 5.59
N GLN A 45 10.71 1.56 5.40
CA GLN A 45 10.66 0.57 6.46
C GLN A 45 12.07 0.20 6.86
N PHE A 46 12.37 0.34 8.14
CA PHE A 46 13.67 0.05 8.71
C PHE A 46 13.58 -1.09 9.72
N ILE A 47 14.64 -1.89 9.80
CA ILE A 47 14.89 -2.83 10.87
C ILE A 47 16.08 -2.29 11.65
N THR A 48 15.96 -2.19 12.97
CA THR A 48 17.03 -1.64 13.80
C THR A 48 17.12 -2.30 15.17
N ASP A 49 18.31 -2.26 15.78
CA ASP A 49 18.51 -2.58 17.20
C ASP A 49 18.39 -1.35 18.12
N ALA A 50 18.06 -0.18 17.57
CA ALA A 50 17.79 1.01 18.37
C ALA A 50 16.58 0.81 19.29
N GLU A 51 16.74 1.14 20.57
CA GLU A 51 15.63 1.16 21.52
C GLU A 51 14.69 2.34 21.26
N ILE A 52 13.40 2.17 21.56
CA ILE A 52 12.39 3.19 21.25
C ILE A 52 12.68 4.55 21.92
N HIS A 53 13.18 4.54 23.16
CA HIS A 53 13.56 5.76 23.90
C HIS A 53 14.73 6.50 23.26
N GLU A 54 15.61 5.80 22.55
CA GLU A 54 16.70 6.42 21.79
C GLU A 54 16.19 7.08 20.51
N LEU A 55 15.13 6.54 19.92
CA LEU A 55 14.50 7.13 18.75
C LEU A 55 13.68 8.36 19.11
N TYR A 56 13.03 8.38 20.28
CA TYR A 56 12.36 9.58 20.81
C TYR A 56 13.31 10.78 20.97
N LYS A 57 14.62 10.55 21.15
CA LYS A 57 15.63 11.62 21.20
C LYS A 57 16.00 12.19 19.82
N ARG A 58 15.59 11.51 18.75
CA ARG A 58 16.05 11.75 17.37
C ARG A 58 14.94 12.13 16.41
N PHE A 59 13.69 11.84 16.76
CA PHE A 59 12.50 12.16 15.97
C PHE A 59 11.45 12.84 16.84
N ASP A 60 10.86 13.93 16.34
CA ASP A 60 9.97 14.81 17.12
C ASP A 60 8.68 14.13 17.58
N LYS A 61 8.13 13.22 16.76
CA LYS A 61 6.89 12.52 17.05
C LYS A 61 6.96 11.07 16.56
N ILE A 62 6.78 10.14 17.50
CA ILE A 62 6.74 8.70 17.24
C ILE A 62 5.34 8.19 17.60
N TYR A 63 4.81 7.33 16.74
CA TYR A 63 3.55 6.65 16.87
C TYR A 63 3.82 5.16 17.07
N HIS A 64 3.16 4.54 18.04
CA HIS A 64 3.14 3.07 18.11
C HIS A 64 2.26 2.53 16.99
N VAL A 65 2.72 1.45 16.35
CA VAL A 65 1.99 0.76 15.28
C VAL A 65 1.69 -0.65 15.76
N ASN A 66 0.40 -1.04 15.75
CA ASN A 66 -0.05 -2.36 16.19
C ASN A 66 0.29 -3.49 15.20
N LEU A 67 1.47 -3.47 14.59
CA LEU A 67 2.04 -4.63 13.88
C LEU A 67 2.70 -5.59 14.87
N THR A 68 3.51 -5.04 15.77
CA THR A 68 4.17 -5.76 16.85
C THR A 68 4.33 -4.82 18.05
N PRO A 69 4.54 -5.33 19.27
CA PRO A 69 4.89 -4.49 20.43
C PRO A 69 6.14 -3.61 20.22
N PHE A 70 6.93 -3.89 19.17
CA PHE A 70 8.21 -3.26 18.85
C PHE A 70 8.17 -2.51 17.51
N SER A 71 6.98 -2.26 16.96
CA SER A 71 6.79 -1.50 15.71
C SER A 71 6.38 -0.07 16.00
N PHE A 72 7.01 0.87 15.31
CA PHE A 72 6.74 2.29 15.47
C PHE A 72 6.88 3.03 14.15
N ALA A 73 6.20 4.17 14.05
CA ALA A 73 6.22 5.05 12.91
C ALA A 73 6.57 6.48 13.32
N CYS A 74 7.21 7.24 12.44
CA CYS A 74 7.41 8.67 12.63
C CYS A 74 7.45 9.38 11.27
N PHE A 75 7.41 10.72 11.31
CA PHE A 75 7.69 11.53 10.13
C PHE A 75 9.06 12.17 10.24
N PHE A 76 9.77 12.22 9.12
CA PHE A 76 10.98 13.00 8.95
C PHE A 76 10.98 13.65 7.57
N GLU A 77 11.07 14.98 7.48
CA GLU A 77 10.98 15.73 6.22
C GLU A 77 9.75 15.33 5.37
N ASP A 78 8.58 15.23 6.01
CA ASP A 78 7.30 14.75 5.46
C ASP A 78 7.30 13.29 4.93
N GLN A 79 8.36 12.53 5.15
CA GLN A 79 8.39 11.10 4.80
C GLN A 79 7.95 10.26 5.99
N LEU A 80 7.07 9.30 5.72
CA LEU A 80 6.66 8.32 6.71
C LEU A 80 7.73 7.24 6.84
N LEU A 81 8.23 7.06 8.07
CA LEU A 81 9.19 6.02 8.42
C LEU A 81 8.51 5.02 9.33
N PHE A 82 8.63 3.74 9.00
CA PHE A 82 8.30 2.63 9.86
C PHE A 82 9.58 1.97 10.31
N PHE A 83 9.55 1.49 11.53
CA PHE A 83 10.66 0.81 12.12
C PHE A 83 10.16 -0.40 12.87
N LEU A 84 10.89 -1.50 12.69
CA LEU A 84 10.78 -2.67 13.52
C LEU A 84 12.04 -2.77 14.38
N LYS A 85 11.85 -2.71 15.69
CA LYS A 85 12.93 -2.99 16.63
C LYS A 85 13.12 -4.49 16.79
N VAL A 86 14.36 -4.94 16.61
CA VAL A 86 14.77 -6.33 16.75
C VAL A 86 15.87 -6.41 17.80
N ASN A 87 15.67 -7.27 18.79
CA ASN A 87 16.74 -7.58 19.75
C ASN A 87 17.77 -8.47 19.05
N LYS A 88 19.04 -8.08 19.15
CA LYS A 88 20.13 -8.96 18.71
C LYS A 88 20.18 -10.19 19.61
N GLU A 89 19.90 -11.36 19.04
CA GLU A 89 20.06 -12.61 19.76
C GLU A 89 21.53 -12.98 19.90
N ARG A 90 21.87 -13.65 21.00
CA ARG A 90 23.26 -14.06 21.26
C ARG A 90 23.70 -15.07 20.18
N GLY A 91 24.79 -14.74 19.49
CA GLY A 91 25.35 -15.57 18.43
C GLY A 91 24.79 -15.32 17.03
N PHE A 92 23.82 -14.41 16.88
CA PHE A 92 23.24 -14.02 15.60
C PHE A 92 23.49 -12.54 15.32
N ASP A 93 23.63 -12.16 14.05
CA ASP A 93 23.56 -10.74 13.68
C ASP A 93 22.12 -10.22 13.68
N LEU A 94 21.93 -8.92 13.42
CA LEU A 94 20.59 -8.31 13.49
C LEU A 94 19.61 -8.92 12.47
N LEU A 95 20.08 -9.24 11.26
CA LEU A 95 19.25 -9.81 10.21
C LEU A 95 18.91 -11.27 10.49
N GLU A 96 19.87 -12.04 11.01
CA GLU A 96 19.63 -13.41 11.48
C GLU A 96 18.66 -13.43 12.67
N SER A 97 18.80 -12.48 13.60
CA SER A 97 17.87 -12.31 14.72
C SER A 97 16.48 -11.92 14.25
N PHE A 98 16.37 -11.05 13.24
CA PHE A 98 15.11 -10.67 12.61
C PHE A 98 14.45 -11.87 11.92
N ASN A 99 15.20 -12.62 11.10
CA ASN A 99 14.70 -13.83 10.45
C ASN A 99 14.19 -14.85 11.47
N LYS A 100 14.94 -15.03 12.56
CA LYS A 100 14.56 -15.92 13.65
C LYS A 100 13.28 -15.43 14.35
N TYR A 101 13.23 -14.17 14.73
CA TYR A 101 12.05 -13.55 15.33
C TYR A 101 10.80 -13.73 14.45
N TYR A 102 10.94 -13.55 13.14
CA TYR A 102 9.91 -13.78 12.14
C TYR A 102 9.45 -15.25 12.06
N LEU A 103 10.38 -16.20 12.14
CA LEU A 103 10.06 -17.65 12.14
C LEU A 103 9.35 -18.11 13.41
N TYR A 104 9.69 -17.54 14.57
CA TYR A 104 9.15 -17.97 15.87
C TYR A 104 7.85 -17.26 16.25
N ASN A 105 7.70 -15.97 15.92
CA ASN A 105 6.46 -15.25 16.13
C ASN A 105 5.62 -15.29 14.86
N LYS A 106 4.72 -16.28 14.78
CA LYS A 106 3.65 -16.34 13.76
C LYS A 106 2.78 -15.07 13.68
N SER A 107 2.90 -14.19 14.67
CA SER A 107 2.19 -12.92 14.86
C SER A 107 2.97 -11.68 14.42
N VAL A 108 4.20 -11.82 13.91
CA VAL A 108 4.99 -10.69 13.40
C VAL A 108 4.79 -10.60 11.90
N PHE A 109 3.78 -9.83 11.51
CA PHE A 109 3.38 -9.64 10.12
C PHE A 109 4.24 -8.57 9.45
N LEU A 110 5.49 -8.95 9.17
CA LEU A 110 6.37 -8.23 8.24
C LEU A 110 7.04 -9.26 7.32
N LEU A 111 6.22 -9.88 6.48
CA LEU A 111 6.48 -10.39 5.11
C LEU A 111 7.91 -10.84 4.85
N PRO A 112 8.21 -12.14 4.56
CA PRO A 112 7.55 -12.95 3.53
C PRO A 112 7.39 -14.47 3.87
N ILE A 113 6.23 -15.12 3.59
CA ILE A 113 6.16 -16.57 3.26
C ILE A 113 5.11 -16.84 2.15
N LEU A 114 5.44 -17.73 1.21
CA LEU A 114 4.64 -18.32 0.12
C LEU A 114 3.40 -19.15 0.58
N TYR A 115 2.40 -19.34 -0.30
CA TYR A 115 1.35 -20.37 -0.21
C TYR A 115 0.97 -20.75 -1.64
N ASP A 116 0.99 -22.05 -1.89
CA ASP A 116 0.37 -22.73 -3.01
C ASP A 116 -0.75 -23.60 -2.40
N PRO A 117 -2.02 -23.50 -2.87
CA PRO A 117 -3.12 -24.29 -2.34
C PRO A 117 -3.00 -25.81 -2.56
N LEU A 118 -2.08 -26.30 -3.40
CA LEU A 118 -2.12 -27.69 -3.85
C LEU A 118 -0.94 -28.58 -3.47
N LYS A 119 0.25 -28.10 -3.06
CA LYS A 119 1.38 -29.00 -2.76
C LYS A 119 2.32 -28.54 -1.64
N ARG A 120 2.61 -29.49 -0.73
CA ARG A 120 3.74 -29.49 0.21
C ARG A 120 5.06 -29.15 -0.51
N THR A 121 5.64 -27.97 -0.27
CA THR A 121 7.10 -27.72 -0.04
C THR A 121 7.40 -26.22 -0.04
N PHE A 122 7.84 -25.67 1.10
CA PHE A 122 8.40 -24.31 1.18
C PHE A 122 9.93 -24.40 1.06
N LYS A 123 10.50 -23.86 -0.01
CA LYS A 123 11.93 -23.62 -0.15
C LYS A 123 12.11 -22.25 -0.79
N ASN A 124 12.87 -21.36 -0.12
CA ASN A 124 13.32 -20.05 -0.57
C ASN A 124 12.39 -18.87 -0.25
N ILE A 125 12.49 -18.35 0.97
CA ILE A 125 12.13 -16.96 1.28
C ILE A 125 13.35 -16.10 0.94
N ASN A 126 13.18 -15.11 0.04
CA ASN A 126 14.21 -14.13 -0.29
C ASN A 126 13.84 -12.81 0.40
N LEU A 127 14.57 -12.50 1.47
CA LEU A 127 14.40 -11.26 2.22
C LEU A 127 15.41 -10.21 1.74
N PHE A 128 14.93 -9.19 1.03
CA PHE A 128 15.76 -8.07 0.56
C PHE A 128 15.90 -7.00 1.64
N HIS A 129 17.15 -6.67 1.93
CA HIS A 129 17.53 -5.60 2.84
C HIS A 129 18.52 -4.68 2.12
N TYR A 130 18.52 -3.40 2.45
CA TYR A 130 19.53 -2.46 1.98
C TYR A 130 20.28 -1.91 3.19
N ASP A 131 21.60 -2.10 3.21
CA ASP A 131 22.46 -1.58 4.28
C ASP A 131 22.60 -0.07 4.09
N ILE A 132 21.94 0.71 4.95
CA ILE A 132 21.88 2.18 4.80
C ILE A 132 23.23 2.86 5.04
N PHE A 133 24.20 2.13 5.63
CA PHE A 133 25.56 2.62 5.85
C PHE A 133 26.49 2.28 4.68
N LYS A 134 26.09 1.37 3.80
CA LYS A 134 26.87 0.91 2.66
C LYS A 134 26.08 1.16 1.38
N GLU A 135 26.30 2.33 0.81
CA GLU A 135 25.70 2.74 -0.46
C GLU A 135 25.79 1.60 -1.50
N ASN A 136 24.64 1.30 -2.11
CA ASN A 136 24.43 0.30 -3.16
C ASN A 136 24.63 -1.16 -2.78
N LYS A 137 24.58 -1.49 -1.48
CA LYS A 137 24.63 -2.88 -1.01
C LYS A 137 23.26 -3.38 -0.60
N ALA A 138 22.64 -4.19 -1.46
CA ALA A 138 21.51 -5.01 -1.09
C ALA A 138 22.00 -6.33 -0.47
N ILE A 139 21.33 -6.80 0.58
CA ILE A 139 21.57 -8.08 1.22
C ILE A 139 20.31 -8.90 1.00
N CYS A 140 20.45 -10.03 0.30
CA CYS A 140 19.39 -11.01 0.16
C CYS A 140 19.78 -12.24 0.98
N ILE A 141 18.95 -12.59 1.95
CA ILE A 141 19.16 -13.82 2.70
C ILE A 141 18.35 -14.91 2.00
N LYS A 142 19.06 -15.81 1.31
CA LYS A 142 18.45 -16.98 0.66
C LYS A 142 18.39 -18.12 1.67
N GLN A 143 17.21 -18.68 1.88
CA GLN A 143 17.03 -19.79 2.81
C GLN A 143 17.44 -21.12 2.15
N SER A 144 18.73 -21.48 2.21
CA SER A 144 19.17 -22.87 1.96
C SER A 144 19.02 -23.69 3.24
N ASN A 145 18.08 -24.64 3.27
CA ASN A 145 17.90 -25.70 4.28
C ASN A 145 18.66 -25.50 5.62
N LEU A 146 17.99 -24.95 6.64
CA LEU A 146 18.11 -25.23 8.08
C LEU A 146 19.48 -25.53 8.76
N SER A 147 20.65 -25.22 8.19
CA SER A 147 21.92 -25.34 8.94
C SER A 147 22.99 -24.28 8.67
N TYR A 148 22.92 -23.48 7.60
CA TYR A 148 23.89 -22.41 7.37
C TYR A 148 23.23 -21.21 6.68
N TYR A 149 23.12 -20.09 7.40
CA TYR A 149 22.72 -18.80 6.85
C TYR A 149 23.80 -18.31 5.88
N SER A 150 23.65 -18.61 4.60
CA SER A 150 24.54 -18.04 3.57
C SER A 150 24.06 -16.62 3.25
N ARG A 151 24.83 -15.62 3.70
CA ARG A 151 24.60 -14.20 3.45
C ARG A 151 24.98 -13.89 2.00
N TYR A 152 24.01 -13.67 1.12
CA TYR A 152 24.29 -13.16 -0.22
C TYR A 152 24.06 -11.66 -0.24
N ALA A 153 25.08 -10.91 -0.68
CA ALA A 153 24.94 -9.48 -0.94
C ALA A 153 24.88 -9.26 -2.45
N TYR A 154 23.80 -8.65 -2.93
CA TYR A 154 23.69 -8.19 -4.30
C TYR A 154 24.23 -6.76 -4.38
N PHE A 155 25.23 -6.54 -5.24
CA PHE A 155 25.80 -5.23 -5.49
C PHE A 155 25.08 -4.57 -6.68
N LEU A 156 24.60 -3.35 -6.50
CA LEU A 156 24.17 -2.49 -7.62
C LEU A 156 25.37 -1.61 -8.01
N SER A 157 26.28 -2.08 -8.87
CA SER A 157 27.34 -1.19 -9.37
C SER A 157 26.83 -0.37 -10.55
N GLU A 158 26.92 0.95 -10.47
CA GLU A 158 26.93 1.81 -11.65
C GLU A 158 28.27 1.66 -12.39
N LYS A 159 28.21 1.08 -13.60
CA LYS A 159 29.10 1.20 -14.80
C LYS A 159 29.03 -0.13 -15.56
N ASN A 160 28.72 -0.25 -16.85
CA ASN A 160 28.80 0.67 -17.97
C ASN A 160 27.65 0.42 -18.95
N LYS A 161 27.27 1.46 -19.69
CA LYS A 161 26.49 1.35 -20.93
C LYS A 161 27.33 0.61 -21.98
N SER A 162 27.15 -0.70 -22.09
CA SER A 162 27.45 -1.43 -23.32
C SER A 162 26.83 -2.83 -23.24
N GLU A 163 25.97 -3.11 -24.23
CA GLU A 163 25.45 -4.42 -24.62
C GLU A 163 24.38 -5.05 -23.70
N SER A 164 23.15 -4.97 -24.21
CA SER A 164 22.02 -5.89 -24.01
C SER A 164 22.13 -6.92 -22.87
N GLY A 165 21.43 -6.65 -21.77
CA GLY A 165 21.23 -7.60 -20.66
C GLY A 165 21.62 -6.99 -19.32
N GLU A 166 20.63 -6.77 -18.46
CA GLU A 166 20.79 -6.28 -17.09
C GLU A 166 21.54 -7.32 -16.23
N ASN A 167 22.87 -7.23 -16.20
CA ASN A 167 23.70 -8.15 -15.41
C ASN A 167 23.84 -7.66 -13.96
N LEU A 168 23.08 -8.25 -13.03
CA LEU A 168 23.43 -8.25 -11.61
C LEU A 168 24.55 -9.27 -11.37
N LEU A 169 25.71 -8.79 -10.94
CA LEU A 169 26.87 -9.63 -10.61
C LEU A 169 26.67 -10.30 -9.24
N CYS A 170 26.45 -11.61 -9.25
CA CYS A 170 26.50 -12.48 -8.07
C CYS A 170 27.90 -13.09 -7.98
N THR A 171 28.71 -12.71 -7.00
CA THR A 171 30.01 -13.37 -6.76
C THR A 171 29.89 -14.36 -5.60
N ASN A 172 29.74 -15.65 -5.93
CA ASN A 172 29.98 -16.75 -4.99
C ASN A 172 31.46 -17.09 -4.99
N ASN A 173 32.17 -16.79 -3.90
CA ASN A 173 33.40 -17.53 -3.63
C ASN A 173 32.97 -18.88 -3.05
N GLN A 174 33.21 -19.92 -3.85
CA GLN A 174 32.96 -21.35 -3.64
C GLN A 174 31.61 -21.86 -4.18
N TYR A 175 31.73 -22.74 -5.17
CA TYR A 175 30.71 -23.47 -5.92
C TYR A 175 30.07 -22.72 -7.10
N GLU A 176 30.73 -22.89 -8.25
CA GLU A 176 30.21 -22.66 -9.60
C GLU A 176 28.95 -23.49 -9.84
N LYS A 177 27.78 -22.85 -9.70
CA LYS A 177 26.62 -23.15 -10.53
C LYS A 177 25.83 -21.86 -10.70
N GLN A 178 25.99 -21.25 -11.86
CA GLN A 178 25.19 -20.11 -12.32
C GLN A 178 23.76 -20.58 -12.54
N GLU A 179 22.90 -20.47 -11.52
CA GLU A 179 21.46 -20.54 -11.74
C GLU A 179 20.95 -19.14 -12.08
N LYS A 180 20.51 -19.01 -13.34
CA LYS A 180 19.84 -17.84 -13.90
C LYS A 180 18.45 -17.78 -13.30
N ILE A 181 18.29 -17.11 -12.17
CA ILE A 181 16.97 -16.90 -11.56
C ILE A 181 16.54 -15.49 -11.93
N GLU A 182 15.50 -15.37 -12.75
CA GLU A 182 14.91 -14.08 -13.11
C GLU A 182 14.34 -13.42 -11.86
N ILE A 183 14.67 -12.15 -11.66
CA ILE A 183 14.29 -11.37 -10.46
C ILE A 183 12.76 -11.30 -10.33
N ASP A 184 12.04 -11.37 -11.44
CA ASP A 184 10.58 -11.28 -11.48
C ASP A 184 9.88 -12.44 -10.75
N GLU A 185 10.36 -13.69 -10.88
CA GLU A 185 9.78 -14.86 -10.17
C GLU A 185 9.97 -14.78 -8.65
N ILE A 186 11.05 -14.12 -8.18
CA ILE A 186 11.37 -14.00 -6.75
C ILE A 186 10.40 -13.02 -6.06
N LEU A 187 9.92 -12.01 -6.78
CA LEU A 187 9.10 -10.93 -6.23
C LEU A 187 7.63 -11.32 -6.09
N GLU A 188 7.12 -12.19 -6.97
CA GLU A 188 5.71 -12.56 -7.00
C GLU A 188 5.25 -13.43 -5.82
N HIS A 189 6.19 -14.10 -5.15
CA HIS A 189 5.85 -15.30 -4.39
C HIS A 189 6.03 -15.18 -2.88
N SER A 190 7.01 -14.41 -2.41
CA SER A 190 7.41 -14.50 -1.00
C SER A 190 6.49 -13.75 -0.04
N PHE A 191 5.90 -12.62 -0.42
CA PHE A 191 5.15 -11.72 0.48
C PHE A 191 3.77 -12.28 0.90
N LEU A 192 3.07 -12.87 -0.04
CA LEU A 192 1.61 -13.00 -0.03
C LEU A 192 1.05 -13.83 1.12
N ALA A 193 1.73 -14.86 1.56
CA ALA A 193 0.98 -15.99 2.07
C ALA A 193 1.18 -16.36 3.54
N SER A 194 2.17 -15.81 4.23
CA SER A 194 2.18 -15.83 5.70
C SER A 194 0.97 -15.07 6.24
N TRP A 195 0.66 -13.94 5.60
CA TRP A 195 -0.45 -13.08 5.95
C TRP A 195 -1.80 -13.69 5.54
N LEU A 196 -1.92 -14.22 4.31
CA LEU A 196 -3.13 -14.92 3.88
C LEU A 196 -3.42 -16.15 4.76
N ASN A 197 -2.42 -16.96 5.09
CA ASN A 197 -2.62 -18.13 5.97
C ASN A 197 -3.09 -17.75 7.37
N ALA A 198 -2.61 -16.64 7.94
CA ALA A 198 -3.10 -16.16 9.22
C ALA A 198 -4.53 -15.62 9.14
N CYS A 199 -4.88 -14.92 8.06
CA CYS A 199 -6.25 -14.47 7.80
C CYS A 199 -7.23 -15.64 7.60
N LEU A 200 -6.74 -16.81 7.19
CA LEU A 200 -7.52 -18.01 6.89
C LEU A 200 -7.53 -19.05 8.04
N ASP A 201 -6.67 -18.92 9.06
CA ASP A 201 -6.63 -19.83 10.21
C ASP A 201 -7.63 -19.38 11.30
N ASP A 202 -8.84 -19.92 11.25
CA ASP A 202 -9.94 -19.66 12.21
C ASP A 202 -9.60 -20.05 13.67
N ARG A 203 -8.42 -20.65 13.93
CA ARG A 203 -7.95 -21.09 15.26
C ARG A 203 -7.02 -20.09 15.94
N GLN A 204 -6.62 -19.00 15.28
CA GLN A 204 -5.67 -18.05 15.87
C GLN A 204 -6.33 -16.90 16.63
N ILE A 205 -5.77 -16.62 17.81
CA ILE A 205 -6.04 -15.45 18.66
C ILE A 205 -5.25 -14.26 18.10
N ILE A 206 -5.49 -13.89 16.85
CA ILE A 206 -5.04 -12.60 16.32
C ILE A 206 -6.25 -11.68 16.43
N PRO A 207 -6.11 -10.46 17.00
CA PRO A 207 -7.17 -9.46 16.96
C PRO A 207 -7.37 -9.06 15.50
N PHE A 208 -8.26 -9.80 14.86
CA PHE A 208 -8.62 -9.69 13.48
C PHE A 208 -9.77 -8.68 13.37
N PRO A 209 -9.73 -7.70 12.45
CA PRO A 209 -8.70 -7.43 11.42
C PRO A 209 -7.60 -6.43 11.86
N ASN A 210 -6.33 -6.66 11.49
CA ASN A 210 -5.23 -5.71 11.74
C ASN A 210 -5.15 -4.65 10.62
N ILE A 211 -5.51 -3.40 10.93
CA ILE A 211 -5.53 -2.30 9.94
C ILE A 211 -4.13 -1.94 9.42
N SER A 212 -3.08 -2.14 10.22
CA SER A 212 -1.71 -1.84 9.78
C SER A 212 -1.29 -2.74 8.62
N GLU A 213 -1.64 -4.02 8.67
CA GLU A 213 -1.35 -4.97 7.59
C GLU A 213 -2.14 -4.65 6.32
N LEU A 214 -3.40 -4.24 6.46
CA LEU A 214 -4.20 -3.75 5.34
C LEU A 214 -3.50 -2.57 4.65
N PHE A 215 -2.99 -1.61 5.42
CA PHE A 215 -2.24 -0.47 4.90
C PHE A 215 -1.02 -0.90 4.08
N PHE A 216 -0.15 -1.76 4.64
CA PHE A 216 1.04 -2.24 3.92
C PHE A 216 0.66 -3.00 2.66
N THR A 217 -0.38 -3.84 2.73
CA THR A 217 -0.86 -4.61 1.60
C THR A 217 -1.34 -3.72 0.45
N PHE A 218 -2.14 -2.69 0.76
CA PHE A 218 -2.69 -1.79 -0.25
C PHE A 218 -1.62 -0.89 -0.86
N THR A 219 -0.63 -0.48 -0.07
CA THR A 219 0.43 0.45 -0.51
C THR A 219 1.67 -0.24 -1.08
N SER A 220 1.74 -1.57 -0.97
CA SER A 220 2.80 -2.40 -1.52
C SER A 220 3.01 -2.23 -3.02
N TYR A 221 4.17 -2.67 -3.50
CA TYR A 221 4.54 -2.64 -4.91
C TYR A 221 3.54 -3.48 -5.74
N GLU A 222 3.30 -4.73 -5.32
CA GLU A 222 2.41 -5.71 -5.96
C GLU A 222 0.93 -5.59 -5.54
N SER A 223 0.49 -4.42 -5.05
CA SER A 223 -0.84 -4.28 -4.41
C SER A 223 -2.01 -4.78 -5.24
N LYS A 224 -1.95 -4.70 -6.59
CA LYS A 224 -3.03 -5.20 -7.46
C LYS A 224 -3.22 -6.72 -7.34
N LYS A 225 -2.13 -7.49 -7.35
CA LYS A 225 -2.16 -8.95 -7.19
C LYS A 225 -2.62 -9.32 -5.78
N LEU A 226 -2.15 -8.57 -4.77
CA LEU A 226 -2.57 -8.75 -3.38
C LEU A 226 -4.07 -8.51 -3.20
N ILE A 227 -4.62 -7.45 -3.81
CA ILE A 227 -6.04 -7.14 -3.77
C ILE A 227 -6.87 -8.25 -4.43
N ASP A 228 -6.42 -8.81 -5.55
CA ASP A 228 -7.08 -9.94 -6.22
C ASP A 228 -7.17 -11.15 -5.28
N ILE A 229 -6.06 -11.51 -4.65
CA ILE A 229 -6.02 -12.66 -3.74
C ILE A 229 -6.84 -12.40 -2.48
N MET A 230 -6.76 -11.20 -1.89
CA MET A 230 -7.63 -10.83 -0.76
C MET A 230 -9.12 -10.88 -1.11
N SER A 231 -9.47 -10.59 -2.35
CA SER A 231 -10.83 -10.62 -2.85
C SER A 231 -11.32 -12.07 -3.06
N GLU A 232 -10.50 -12.90 -3.69
CA GLU A 232 -10.77 -14.33 -3.96
C GLU A 232 -10.92 -15.12 -2.66
N GLU A 233 -10.02 -14.89 -1.70
CA GLU A 233 -10.01 -15.54 -0.38
C GLU A 233 -11.02 -14.92 0.61
N GLY A 234 -11.78 -13.91 0.19
CA GLY A 234 -12.82 -13.27 1.01
C GLY A 234 -12.29 -12.42 2.16
N ILE A 235 -11.00 -12.13 2.22
CA ILE A 235 -10.36 -11.33 3.26
C ILE A 235 -10.82 -9.88 3.22
N LEU A 236 -11.05 -9.31 2.02
CA LEU A 236 -11.64 -7.96 1.91
C LEU A 236 -13.00 -7.87 2.58
N ILE A 237 -13.86 -8.89 2.45
CA ILE A 237 -15.17 -8.93 3.11
C ILE A 237 -15.03 -9.03 4.63
N LYS A 238 -13.98 -9.71 5.10
CA LYS A 238 -13.70 -9.79 6.53
C LYS A 238 -13.31 -8.44 7.13
N PHE A 239 -12.49 -7.63 6.45
CA PHE A 239 -12.18 -6.24 6.85
C PHE A 239 -13.37 -5.29 6.64
N PHE A 240 -14.14 -5.53 5.57
CA PHE A 240 -15.22 -4.68 5.11
C PHE A 240 -16.50 -5.50 4.90
N PRO A 241 -17.24 -5.85 5.99
CA PRO A 241 -18.42 -6.71 5.89
C PRO A 241 -19.50 -6.18 4.94
N MET A 242 -19.59 -4.86 4.76
CA MET A 242 -20.50 -4.21 3.81
C MET A 242 -20.24 -4.61 2.35
N LEU A 243 -19.04 -5.08 1.99
CA LEU A 243 -18.74 -5.55 0.65
C LEU A 243 -19.50 -6.84 0.29
N LYS A 244 -19.93 -7.63 1.29
CA LYS A 244 -20.67 -8.87 1.08
C LYS A 244 -21.98 -8.65 0.31
N ILE A 245 -22.73 -7.59 0.65
CA ILE A 245 -23.99 -7.28 -0.02
C ILE A 245 -23.75 -6.67 -1.42
N CYS A 246 -22.63 -5.97 -1.61
CA CYS A 246 -22.22 -5.45 -2.91
C CYS A 246 -21.96 -6.58 -3.90
N LYS A 247 -21.42 -7.72 -3.44
CA LYS A 247 -21.16 -8.92 -4.26
C LYS A 247 -22.44 -9.62 -4.73
N GLN A 248 -23.57 -9.32 -4.10
CA GLN A 248 -24.89 -9.87 -4.47
C GLN A 248 -25.69 -8.90 -5.37
N HIS A 249 -25.22 -7.65 -5.51
CA HIS A 249 -25.93 -6.60 -6.23
C HIS A 249 -25.39 -6.47 -7.66
N ASN A 250 -26.08 -7.11 -8.62
CA ASN A 250 -25.74 -7.00 -10.03
C ASN A 250 -25.94 -5.58 -10.55
N GLN A 251 -24.98 -5.06 -11.31
CA GLN A 251 -25.13 -3.80 -12.04
C GLN A 251 -25.57 -4.07 -13.49
N THR A 252 -26.26 -3.11 -14.11
CA THR A 252 -26.81 -3.29 -15.46
C THR A 252 -25.71 -3.16 -16.51
N LYS A 253 -25.64 -4.13 -17.42
CA LYS A 253 -24.61 -4.30 -18.45
C LYS A 253 -24.35 -3.07 -19.33
N GLU A 254 -25.33 -2.19 -19.51
CA GLU A 254 -25.26 -1.02 -20.40
C GLU A 254 -24.25 0.04 -19.94
N TYR A 255 -23.89 0.08 -18.65
CA TYR A 255 -22.89 1.00 -18.08
C TYR A 255 -21.83 0.30 -17.22
N HIS A 256 -21.98 -1.02 -17.00
CA HIS A 256 -21.13 -1.82 -16.11
C HIS A 256 -20.95 -3.23 -16.70
N PRO A 257 -19.93 -3.45 -17.55
CA PRO A 257 -19.61 -4.77 -18.10
C PRO A 257 -19.00 -5.71 -17.04
N GLU A 258 -18.67 -5.18 -15.86
CA GLU A 258 -17.88 -5.77 -14.78
C GLU A 258 -18.61 -6.83 -13.93
N GLY A 259 -19.94 -6.88 -14.00
CA GLY A 259 -20.75 -7.83 -13.23
C GLY A 259 -21.46 -7.19 -12.03
N THR A 260 -20.95 -7.44 -10.82
CA THR A 260 -21.56 -6.98 -9.56
C THR A 260 -21.01 -5.61 -9.13
N LEU A 261 -21.70 -4.94 -8.21
CA LEU A 261 -21.17 -3.73 -7.58
C LEU A 261 -19.83 -3.99 -6.89
N TYR A 262 -19.61 -5.19 -6.33
CA TYR A 262 -18.33 -5.55 -5.76
C TYR A 262 -17.21 -5.55 -6.80
N ASP A 263 -17.46 -6.13 -7.97
CA ASP A 263 -16.47 -6.19 -9.05
C ASP A 263 -16.06 -4.77 -9.47
N HIS A 264 -17.03 -3.85 -9.62
CA HIS A 264 -16.79 -2.42 -9.86
C HIS A 264 -15.87 -1.77 -8.84
N LEU A 265 -16.09 -2.03 -7.54
CA LEU A 265 -15.26 -1.47 -6.48
C LEU A 265 -13.81 -2.01 -6.55
N ILE A 266 -13.63 -3.30 -6.84
CA ILE A 266 -12.31 -3.92 -6.99
C ILE A 266 -11.59 -3.39 -8.23
N PHE A 267 -12.27 -3.30 -9.37
CA PHE A 267 -11.69 -2.77 -10.60
C PHE A 267 -11.34 -1.29 -10.47
N THR A 268 -12.19 -0.47 -9.85
CA THR A 268 -11.90 0.94 -9.54
C THR A 268 -10.65 1.06 -8.66
N LEU A 269 -10.55 0.26 -7.59
CA LEU A 269 -9.37 0.23 -6.72
C LEU A 269 -8.09 -0.12 -7.49
N LYS A 270 -8.15 -1.11 -8.39
CA LYS A 270 -6.99 -1.53 -9.23
C LYS A 270 -6.65 -0.57 -10.35
N ALA A 271 -7.60 0.25 -10.80
CA ALA A 271 -7.42 1.25 -11.84
C ALA A 271 -6.74 2.54 -11.35
N LEU A 272 -6.62 2.73 -10.03
CA LEU A 272 -5.92 3.86 -9.43
C LEU A 272 -4.45 3.94 -9.85
N GLU A 273 -4.03 5.15 -10.19
CA GLU A 273 -2.64 5.51 -10.52
C GLU A 273 -1.91 6.12 -9.30
N THR A 274 -2.38 5.80 -8.09
CA THR A 274 -1.79 6.26 -6.83
C THR A 274 -1.86 5.16 -5.78
N LYS A 275 -0.91 5.18 -4.85
CA LYS A 275 -0.87 4.32 -3.67
C LYS A 275 -1.20 5.09 -2.39
N ASP A 276 -1.82 6.27 -2.51
CA ASP A 276 -2.34 6.99 -1.37
C ASP A 276 -3.48 6.19 -0.73
N PHE A 277 -3.26 5.75 0.51
CA PHE A 277 -4.19 4.86 1.19
C PHE A 277 -5.59 5.46 1.36
N SER A 278 -5.71 6.78 1.52
CA SER A 278 -7.03 7.45 1.62
C SER A 278 -7.79 7.36 0.30
N VAL A 279 -7.09 7.53 -0.83
CA VAL A 279 -7.69 7.40 -2.17
C VAL A 279 -8.07 5.95 -2.47
N MET A 280 -7.23 5.00 -2.07
CA MET A 280 -7.53 3.56 -2.20
C MET A 280 -8.76 3.17 -1.38
N MET A 281 -8.86 3.65 -0.14
CA MET A 281 -10.04 3.44 0.70
C MET A 281 -11.28 4.10 0.12
N ALA A 282 -11.16 5.31 -0.43
CA ALA A 282 -12.27 5.96 -1.12
C ALA A 282 -12.73 5.15 -2.34
N ALA A 283 -11.82 4.67 -3.18
CA ALA A 283 -12.15 3.84 -4.34
C ALA A 283 -12.89 2.55 -3.94
N LEU A 284 -12.41 1.84 -2.92
CA LEU A 284 -13.06 0.60 -2.47
C LEU A 284 -14.46 0.82 -1.88
N LEU A 285 -14.73 2.01 -1.33
CA LEU A 285 -15.92 2.25 -0.49
C LEU A 285 -16.91 3.28 -1.05
N HIS A 286 -16.59 4.00 -2.13
CA HIS A 286 -17.38 5.15 -2.58
C HIS A 286 -18.84 4.83 -2.86
N ASP A 287 -19.12 3.60 -3.33
CA ASP A 287 -20.41 3.22 -3.89
C ASP A 287 -21.18 2.16 -3.08
N VAL A 288 -20.70 1.79 -1.89
CA VAL A 288 -21.38 0.77 -1.05
C VAL A 288 -22.82 1.15 -0.69
N GLY A 289 -23.14 2.45 -0.69
CA GLY A 289 -24.49 2.99 -0.51
C GLY A 289 -25.46 2.74 -1.66
N LYS A 290 -25.00 2.32 -2.85
CA LYS A 290 -25.88 2.04 -4.00
C LYS A 290 -26.91 0.95 -3.69
N VAL A 291 -26.55 -0.05 -2.88
CA VAL A 291 -27.46 -1.14 -2.50
C VAL A 291 -28.66 -0.61 -1.70
N GLN A 292 -28.41 0.22 -0.69
CA GLN A 292 -29.47 0.86 0.10
C GLN A 292 -30.28 1.87 -0.73
N ALA A 293 -29.60 2.64 -1.57
CA ALA A 293 -30.25 3.60 -2.48
C ALA A 293 -31.24 2.93 -3.44
N TYR A 294 -30.87 1.74 -3.95
CA TYR A 294 -31.71 0.96 -4.83
C TYR A 294 -32.97 0.44 -4.12
N GLN A 295 -32.83 -0.08 -2.90
CA GLN A 295 -33.95 -0.57 -2.08
C GLN A 295 -34.93 0.55 -1.70
N ALA A 296 -34.44 1.76 -1.49
CA ALA A 296 -35.26 2.93 -1.15
C ALA A 296 -36.01 3.55 -2.35
N LYS A 297 -35.81 3.04 -3.57
CA LYS A 297 -36.42 3.61 -4.79
C LYS A 297 -37.93 3.34 -4.81
N SER A 298 -38.71 4.40 -4.65
CA SER A 298 -40.17 4.32 -4.53
C SER A 298 -40.96 4.63 -5.81
N ARG A 299 -40.34 5.07 -6.91
CA ARG A 299 -41.05 5.52 -8.14
C ARG A 299 -40.24 5.38 -9.43
N GLU A 300 -40.95 5.22 -10.54
CA GLU A 300 -40.45 5.47 -11.90
C GLU A 300 -40.07 6.96 -12.06
N ASN A 301 -39.06 7.28 -12.88
CA ASN A 301 -38.48 8.63 -13.11
C ASN A 301 -37.52 9.22 -12.07
N LYS A 302 -36.98 8.44 -11.13
CA LYS A 302 -35.86 8.87 -10.25
C LYS A 302 -34.51 8.30 -10.72
N PRO A 303 -33.38 8.99 -10.42
CA PRO A 303 -32.04 8.44 -10.65
C PRO A 303 -31.94 7.05 -10.02
N LYS A 304 -31.17 6.16 -10.65
CA LYS A 304 -31.12 4.74 -10.27
C LYS A 304 -30.64 4.54 -8.82
N TYR A 305 -29.73 5.39 -8.34
CA TYR A 305 -29.16 5.34 -6.99
C TYR A 305 -29.18 6.74 -6.36
N PRO A 306 -30.34 7.22 -5.89
CA PRO A 306 -30.43 8.55 -5.29
C PRO A 306 -29.60 8.60 -4.00
N ASN A 307 -28.83 9.67 -3.81
CA ASN A 307 -28.11 9.94 -2.56
C ASN A 307 -27.11 8.85 -2.09
N HIS A 308 -26.63 7.98 -2.99
CA HIS A 308 -25.78 6.85 -2.63
C HIS A 308 -24.46 7.28 -1.98
N ALA A 309 -23.85 8.39 -2.39
CA ALA A 309 -22.62 8.90 -1.77
C ALA A 309 -22.78 9.15 -0.26
N ASN A 310 -23.88 9.81 0.14
CA ASN A 310 -24.18 10.04 1.56
C ASN A 310 -24.50 8.75 2.31
N LEU A 311 -25.20 7.81 1.67
CA LEU A 311 -25.45 6.48 2.25
C LEU A 311 -24.14 5.71 2.44
N SER A 312 -23.20 5.77 1.49
CA SER A 312 -21.86 5.18 1.61
C SER A 312 -21.15 5.73 2.84
N LEU A 313 -21.13 7.06 3.02
CA LEU A 313 -20.54 7.70 4.21
C LEU A 313 -21.17 7.22 5.53
N GLN A 314 -22.49 7.07 5.57
CA GLN A 314 -23.19 6.55 6.75
C GLN A 314 -22.78 5.11 7.07
N ILE A 315 -22.69 4.24 6.05
CA ILE A 315 -22.30 2.83 6.19
C ILE A 315 -20.87 2.70 6.71
N ILE A 316 -19.93 3.46 6.16
CA ILE A 316 -18.49 3.27 6.41
C ILE A 316 -17.94 4.08 7.57
N ARG A 317 -18.73 5.01 8.14
CA ARG A 317 -18.28 5.95 9.19
C ARG A 317 -17.53 5.27 10.34
N LYS A 318 -18.06 4.15 10.86
CA LYS A 318 -17.42 3.42 11.96
C LYS A 318 -16.11 2.78 11.54
N THR A 319 -16.07 2.20 10.34
CA THR A 319 -14.86 1.60 9.77
C THR A 319 -13.76 2.62 9.54
N LEU A 320 -14.06 3.76 8.93
CA LEU A 320 -13.07 4.82 8.71
C LEU A 320 -12.55 5.40 10.03
N LYS A 321 -13.41 5.50 11.05
CA LYS A 321 -13.01 5.95 12.39
C LYS A 321 -12.03 4.96 13.03
N ALA A 322 -12.35 3.66 13.01
CA ALA A 322 -11.47 2.62 13.54
C ALA A 322 -10.09 2.63 12.83
N ILE A 323 -10.09 2.74 11.49
CA ILE A 323 -8.85 2.85 10.71
C ILE A 323 -8.03 4.07 11.13
N SER A 324 -8.68 5.23 11.31
CA SER A 324 -8.01 6.45 11.73
C SER A 324 -7.44 6.38 13.14
N GLU A 325 -8.07 5.61 14.04
CA GLU A 325 -7.59 5.38 15.42
C GLU A 325 -6.39 4.43 15.44
N GLU A 326 -6.37 3.41 14.58
CA GLU A 326 -5.27 2.44 14.46
C GLU A 326 -4.07 2.96 13.65
N LEU A 327 -4.28 3.91 12.74
CA LEU A 327 -3.22 4.56 11.94
C LEU A 327 -3.09 6.05 12.28
N PRO A 328 -2.72 6.42 13.53
CA PRO A 328 -2.72 7.82 13.99
C PRO A 328 -1.69 8.70 13.29
N PHE A 329 -0.77 8.12 12.52
CA PHE A 329 0.22 8.83 11.71
C PHE A 329 -0.36 9.31 10.37
N PHE A 330 -1.53 8.84 9.93
CA PHE A 330 -2.14 9.31 8.69
C PHE A 330 -2.87 10.64 8.92
N ASN A 331 -2.17 11.75 8.67
CA ASN A 331 -2.77 13.08 8.76
C ASN A 331 -3.96 13.20 7.80
N ASP A 332 -5.10 13.57 8.36
CA ASP A 332 -6.40 13.75 7.69
C ASP A 332 -6.90 12.59 6.82
N PHE A 333 -6.57 11.34 7.15
CA PHE A 333 -7.13 10.17 6.44
C PHE A 333 -8.65 10.19 6.41
N TYR A 334 -9.29 10.47 7.54
CA TYR A 334 -10.74 10.50 7.64
C TYR A 334 -11.35 11.62 6.80
N GLY A 335 -10.86 12.85 6.93
CA GLY A 335 -11.39 14.00 6.18
C GLY A 335 -11.14 13.87 4.68
N LYS A 336 -9.95 13.45 4.27
CA LYS A 336 -9.64 13.16 2.86
C LYS A 336 -10.54 12.06 2.29
N THR A 337 -10.60 10.89 2.94
CA THR A 337 -11.39 9.75 2.43
C THR A 337 -12.88 10.11 2.33
N THR A 338 -13.43 10.77 3.34
CA THR A 338 -14.84 11.20 3.33
C THR A 338 -15.12 12.26 2.27
N PHE A 339 -14.23 13.24 2.10
CA PHE A 339 -14.34 14.24 1.03
C PHE A 339 -14.36 13.58 -0.35
N LEU A 340 -13.48 12.62 -0.61
CA LEU A 340 -13.42 11.92 -1.89
C LEU A 340 -14.72 11.15 -2.17
N ILE A 341 -15.24 10.43 -1.17
CA ILE A 341 -16.49 9.68 -1.30
C ILE A 341 -17.71 10.60 -1.42
N GLU A 342 -17.76 11.73 -0.71
CA GLU A 342 -18.88 12.68 -0.85
C GLU A 342 -18.93 13.28 -2.26
N ASN A 343 -17.77 13.56 -2.84
CA ASN A 343 -17.64 14.37 -4.05
C ASN A 343 -17.40 13.57 -5.34
N HIS A 344 -17.32 12.24 -5.29
CA HIS A 344 -16.97 11.40 -6.43
C HIS A 344 -17.91 11.56 -7.64
N MET A 345 -19.21 11.81 -7.41
CA MET A 345 -20.14 12.13 -8.50
C MET A 345 -20.10 13.61 -8.91
N TYR A 346 -19.96 14.53 -7.95
CA TYR A 346 -20.01 15.97 -8.23
C TYR A 346 -18.90 16.43 -9.18
N ILE A 347 -17.69 15.87 -9.04
CA ILE A 347 -16.56 16.20 -9.91
C ILE A 347 -16.84 15.90 -11.39
N ALA A 348 -17.60 14.84 -11.69
CA ALA A 348 -17.97 14.48 -13.07
C ALA A 348 -18.89 15.51 -13.74
N PHE A 349 -19.57 16.36 -12.96
CA PHE A 349 -20.50 17.38 -13.40
C PHE A 349 -20.06 18.79 -13.03
N LEU A 350 -18.77 18.97 -12.68
CA LEU A 350 -18.25 20.21 -12.12
C LEU A 350 -18.70 21.51 -12.83
N PRO A 351 -18.82 21.59 -14.19
CA PRO A 351 -19.26 22.82 -14.85
C PRO A 351 -20.70 23.25 -14.56
N VAL A 352 -21.58 22.31 -14.21
CA VAL A 352 -23.05 22.52 -14.14
C VAL A 352 -23.63 22.37 -12.73
N ILE A 353 -22.81 22.07 -11.72
CA ILE A 353 -23.24 22.05 -10.32
C ILE A 353 -23.27 23.47 -9.73
N ASP A 354 -23.92 23.61 -8.56
CA ASP A 354 -24.01 24.85 -7.79
C ASP A 354 -22.63 25.50 -7.53
N GLU A 355 -22.57 26.83 -7.61
CA GLU A 355 -21.33 27.61 -7.47
C GLU A 355 -20.66 27.44 -6.10
N SER A 356 -21.42 27.30 -5.01
CA SER A 356 -20.84 27.04 -3.69
C SER A 356 -20.12 25.68 -3.70
N LYS A 357 -20.82 24.62 -4.11
CA LYS A 357 -20.26 23.27 -4.15
C LYS A 357 -19.06 23.17 -5.10
N LYS A 358 -19.14 23.86 -6.24
CA LYS A 358 -18.04 23.98 -7.21
C LYS A 358 -16.81 24.64 -6.57
N ASN A 359 -16.99 25.76 -5.89
CA ASN A 359 -15.90 26.46 -5.20
C ASN A 359 -15.28 25.62 -4.08
N ASP A 360 -16.10 24.90 -3.31
CA ASP A 360 -15.63 23.98 -2.27
C ASP A 360 -14.73 22.88 -2.84
N ILE A 361 -15.13 22.29 -3.97
CA ILE A 361 -14.34 21.26 -4.66
C ILE A 361 -13.05 21.86 -5.25
N LEU A 362 -13.14 23.00 -5.93
CA LEU A 362 -11.99 23.63 -6.59
C LEU A 362 -10.92 24.14 -5.61
N LYS A 363 -11.32 24.58 -4.40
CA LYS A 363 -10.39 25.06 -3.36
C LYS A 363 -9.85 23.95 -2.46
N SER A 364 -10.43 22.73 -2.54
CA SER A 364 -10.02 21.62 -1.69
C SER A 364 -8.59 21.17 -2.00
N PRO A 365 -7.75 20.91 -0.98
CA PRO A 365 -6.43 20.31 -1.18
C PRO A 365 -6.50 18.90 -1.80
N TYR A 366 -7.69 18.26 -1.81
CA TYR A 366 -7.92 16.91 -2.31
C TYR A 366 -8.43 16.84 -3.75
N LEU A 367 -8.53 17.98 -4.44
CA LEU A 367 -9.03 18.05 -5.82
C LEU A 367 -8.30 17.12 -6.79
N ASN A 368 -6.96 17.09 -6.72
CA ASN A 368 -6.16 16.23 -7.59
C ASN A 368 -6.43 14.74 -7.33
N ASP A 369 -6.65 14.37 -6.08
CA ASP A 369 -6.97 12.99 -5.71
C ASP A 369 -8.40 12.62 -6.10
N LEU A 370 -9.32 13.58 -6.06
CA LEU A 370 -10.67 13.41 -6.58
C LEU A 370 -10.69 13.18 -8.09
N LEU A 371 -9.81 13.85 -8.85
CA LEU A 371 -9.62 13.58 -10.29
C LEU A 371 -9.06 12.19 -10.55
N LYS A 372 -8.11 11.71 -9.72
CA LYS A 372 -7.59 10.33 -9.83
C LYS A 372 -8.68 9.30 -9.58
N LEU A 373 -9.53 9.54 -8.57
CA LEU A 373 -10.67 8.68 -8.27
C LEU A 373 -11.66 8.66 -9.45
N LEU A 374 -12.03 9.83 -10.00
CA LEU A 374 -12.90 9.93 -11.18
C LEU A 374 -12.33 9.13 -12.37
N LYS A 375 -11.03 9.28 -12.65
CA LYS A 375 -10.36 8.55 -13.74
C LYS A 375 -10.46 7.04 -13.55
N ALA A 376 -10.21 6.55 -12.33
CA ALA A 376 -10.25 5.13 -12.02
C ALA A 376 -11.68 4.56 -12.10
N ASP A 377 -12.69 5.30 -11.64
CA ASP A 377 -14.10 4.93 -11.70
C ASP A 377 -14.63 4.85 -13.15
N ILE A 378 -14.18 5.77 -14.02
CA ILE A 378 -14.49 5.72 -15.46
C ILE A 378 -13.83 4.50 -16.12
N LYS A 379 -12.57 4.20 -15.79
CA LYS A 379 -11.84 3.04 -16.33
C LYS A 379 -12.48 1.71 -15.95
N ALA A 380 -13.02 1.62 -14.74
CA ALA A 380 -13.78 0.47 -14.29
C ALA A 380 -15.08 0.32 -15.11
N SER A 381 -15.86 1.40 -15.20
CA SER A 381 -17.19 1.34 -15.82
C SER A 381 -17.20 1.22 -17.35
N THR A 382 -16.65 2.22 -18.07
CA THR A 382 -16.84 2.37 -19.52
C THR A 382 -15.53 2.48 -20.30
N ASP A 383 -14.44 2.82 -19.62
CA ASP A 383 -13.13 3.15 -20.17
C ASP A 383 -13.12 4.33 -21.18
N ASP A 384 -14.24 5.04 -21.36
CA ASP A 384 -14.30 6.27 -22.15
C ASP A 384 -13.87 7.49 -21.31
N LEU A 385 -12.59 7.86 -21.46
CA LEU A 385 -12.01 9.01 -20.78
C LEU A 385 -12.46 10.38 -21.30
N SER A 386 -13.39 10.47 -22.26
CA SER A 386 -13.86 11.73 -22.83
C SER A 386 -14.37 12.71 -21.76
N ASN A 387 -15.15 12.23 -20.78
CA ASN A 387 -15.63 13.09 -19.69
C ASN A 387 -14.48 13.51 -18.76
N TYR A 388 -13.60 12.58 -18.39
CA TYR A 388 -12.42 12.89 -17.59
C TYR A 388 -11.56 14.00 -18.22
N GLN A 389 -11.30 13.91 -19.53
CA GLN A 389 -10.51 14.91 -20.25
C GLN A 389 -11.16 16.31 -20.23
N LYS A 390 -12.49 16.38 -20.40
CA LYS A 390 -13.25 17.64 -20.31
C LYS A 390 -13.14 18.26 -18.92
N ILE A 391 -13.32 17.45 -17.88
CA ILE A 391 -13.25 17.90 -16.47
C ILE A 391 -11.82 18.31 -16.10
N ALA A 392 -10.81 17.52 -16.46
CA ALA A 392 -9.40 17.87 -16.21
C ALA A 392 -9.02 19.21 -16.86
N SER A 393 -9.46 19.43 -18.11
CA SER A 393 -9.25 20.70 -18.83
C SER A 393 -10.02 21.87 -18.20
N TYR A 394 -11.21 21.62 -17.63
CA TYR A 394 -11.96 22.62 -16.88
C TYR A 394 -11.23 23.00 -15.59
N VAL A 395 -10.80 22.00 -14.81
CA VAL A 395 -10.06 22.21 -13.57
C VAL A 395 -8.76 22.99 -13.82
N GLN A 396 -7.97 22.60 -14.83
CA GLN A 396 -6.74 23.30 -15.17
C GLN A 396 -6.97 24.79 -15.48
N ARG A 397 -8.02 25.13 -16.24
CA ARG A 397 -8.36 26.53 -16.56
C ARG A 397 -8.79 27.34 -15.33
N ASN A 398 -9.48 26.71 -14.38
CA ASN A 398 -10.02 27.42 -13.20
C ASN A 398 -9.06 27.48 -12.02
N ILE A 399 -8.04 26.62 -11.95
CA ILE A 399 -6.92 26.75 -11.00
C ILE A 399 -5.88 27.78 -11.49
N SER A 400 -5.74 27.98 -12.81
CA SER A 400 -4.76 28.90 -13.41
C SER A 400 -5.17 30.38 -13.35
N LEU A 401 -6.33 30.71 -12.80
CA LEU A 401 -6.79 32.09 -12.65
C LEU A 401 -6.49 32.55 -11.21
N PRO A 402 -5.79 33.69 -11.01
CA PRO A 402 -5.70 34.29 -9.68
C PRO A 402 -7.13 34.50 -9.18
N LEU A 403 -7.42 34.08 -7.95
CA LEU A 403 -8.65 34.39 -7.25
C LEU A 403 -8.89 35.90 -7.42
N ARG A 404 -9.86 36.29 -8.26
CA ARG A 404 -10.29 37.68 -8.33
C ARG A 404 -11.00 37.96 -7.00
N ASN A 405 -10.34 38.77 -6.17
CA ASN A 405 -10.84 39.27 -4.89
C ASN A 405 -12.22 39.91 -5.03
#